data_AF-A0A6G9ID75-F1
#
_entry.id   AF-A0A6G9ID75-F1
#
_cell.length_a   1.000
_cell.length_b   1.000
_cell.length_c   1.000
_cell.angle_alpha   90.00
_cell.angle_beta   90.00
_cell.angle_gamma   90.00
#
_symmetry.space_group_name_H-M   'P 1'
#
loop_
_entity.id
_entity.type
_entity.pdbx_description
1 polymer ?
#
loop_
_entity_poly.entity_id
_entity_poly.type
_entity_poly.pdbx_seq_one_letter_code
_entity_poly.pdbx_strand_id
1 'polypeptide(L)' 'MSIQIPQGCLEYPDTEELIEQCHALIDVIDGSEHSRSKEVLFTLLKEKLTILRDCYQVEIGKKEFIMVSSPIN' A
#
# COMPACT_ATOMS: atom_id res chain seq x y z
N MET A 1 -10.30 23.94 -26.58
CA MET A 1 -10.92 22.63 -26.87
C MET A 1 -10.38 21.62 -25.89
N SER A 2 -11.23 20.66 -25.56
CA SER A 2 -11.34 19.93 -24.30
C SER A 2 -10.13 19.06 -23.94
N ILE A 3 -9.59 19.23 -22.73
CA ILE A 3 -8.82 18.17 -22.09
C ILE A 3 -9.85 17.33 -21.31
N GLN A 4 -10.36 16.28 -21.95
CA GLN A 4 -11.11 15.24 -21.28
C GLN A 4 -10.10 14.28 -20.64
N ILE A 5 -9.90 14.39 -19.33
CA ILE A 5 -9.33 13.29 -18.53
C ILE A 5 -10.35 12.95 -17.47
N PRO A 6 -11.15 11.90 -17.68
CA PRO A 6 -11.53 11.09 -16.54
C PRO A 6 -11.55 9.60 -16.91
N GLN A 7 -10.70 8.80 -16.26
CA GLN A 7 -11.12 7.87 -15.21
C GLN A 7 -9.94 6.99 -14.77
N GLY A 8 -9.73 6.95 -13.44
CA GLY A 8 -8.75 6.07 -12.77
C GLY A 8 -7.56 6.83 -12.20
N CYS A 9 -7.79 7.66 -11.16
CA CYS A 9 -6.70 8.09 -10.30
C CYS A 9 -6.10 6.86 -9.61
N LEU A 10 -5.10 6.24 -10.24
CA LEU A 10 -4.11 5.44 -9.54
C LEU A 10 -3.06 6.41 -9.01
N GLU A 11 -3.41 7.16 -7.98
CA GLU A 11 -2.38 7.78 -7.16
C GLU A 11 -1.67 6.64 -6.45
N TYR A 12 -0.40 6.42 -6.83
CA TYR A 12 0.49 5.61 -6.01
C TYR A 12 0.43 6.16 -4.60
N PRO A 13 0.25 5.29 -3.58
CA PRO A 13 0.32 5.81 -2.24
C PRO A 13 1.75 6.32 -2.02
N ASP A 14 1.86 7.45 -1.32
CA ASP A 14 3.15 8.06 -1.04
C ASP A 14 4.02 7.04 -0.30
N THR A 15 5.07 6.57 -0.97
CA THR A 15 5.94 5.52 -0.45
C THR A 15 6.74 6.01 0.75
N GLU A 16 7.07 7.30 0.81
CA GLU A 16 7.77 7.90 1.95
C GLU A 16 6.83 7.92 3.16
N GLU A 17 5.59 8.37 2.99
CA GLU A 17 4.56 8.33 4.04
C GLU A 17 4.29 6.90 4.52
N LEU A 18 4.23 5.92 3.61
CA LEU A 18 4.04 4.51 3.98
C LEU A 18 5.22 3.95 4.79
N ILE A 19 6.44 4.36 4.48
CA ILE A 19 7.64 3.99 5.23
C ILE A 19 7.58 4.60 6.64
N GLU A 20 7.26 5.88 6.76
CA GLU A 20 7.08 6.55 8.07
C GLU A 20 6.01 5.86 8.91
N GLN A 21 4.87 5.50 8.32
CA GLN A 21 3.81 4.75 9.00
C GLN A 21 4.27 3.34 9.43
N CYS A 22 5.14 2.67 8.66
CA CYS A 22 5.74 1.41 9.08
C CYS A 22 6.65 1.58 10.30
N HIS A 23 7.50 2.61 10.31
CA HIS A 23 8.36 2.91 11.46
C HIS A 23 7.54 3.22 12.71
N ALA A 24 6.51 4.07 12.61
CA ALA A 24 5.62 4.37 13.72
C ALA A 24 4.91 3.11 14.27
N LEU A 25 4.50 2.18 13.40
CA LEU A 25 3.89 0.92 13.84
C LEU A 25 4.89 0.03 14.58
N ILE A 26 6.14 -0.05 14.11
CA ILE A 26 7.20 -0.82 14.77
C ILE A 26 7.43 -0.29 16.19
N ASP A 27 7.53 1.03 16.35
CA ASP A 27 7.74 1.66 17.65
C ASP A 27 6.58 1.37 18.63
N VAL A 28 5.34 1.43 18.16
CA VAL A 28 4.16 1.10 18.98
C VAL A 28 4.10 -0.39 19.33
N ILE A 29 4.49 -1.28 18.41
CA ILE A 29 4.56 -2.73 18.67
C ILE A 29 5.62 -3.03 19.73
N ASP A 30 6.78 -2.40 19.64
CA ASP A 30 7.88 -2.57 20.59
C ASP A 30 7.44 -2.11 21.99
N GLY A 31 6.86 -0.92 22.09
CA GLY A 31 6.41 -0.31 23.35
C GLY A 31 5.10 -0.85 23.93
N SER A 32 4.35 -1.69 23.20
CA SER A 32 3.10 -2.27 23.73
C SER A 32 3.39 -3.41 24.72
N GLU A 33 2.62 -3.54 25.80
CA GLU A 33 2.69 -4.72 26.69
C GLU A 33 1.53 -5.71 26.44
N HIS A 34 0.53 -5.31 25.65
CA HIS A 34 -0.64 -6.14 25.37
C HIS A 34 -0.43 -7.03 24.13
N SER A 35 -0.25 -8.33 24.37
CA SER A 35 -0.02 -9.35 23.32
C SER A 35 -1.04 -9.31 22.18
N ARG A 36 -2.34 -9.19 22.50
CA ARG A 36 -3.41 -9.11 21.50
C ARG A 36 -3.34 -7.85 20.64
N SER A 37 -2.93 -6.72 21.23
CA SER A 37 -2.73 -5.47 20.48
C SER A 37 -1.50 -5.57 19.57
N LYS A 38 -0.42 -6.24 20.02
CA LYS A 38 0.75 -6.50 19.16
C LYS A 38 0.40 -7.31 17.92
N GLU A 39 -0.42 -8.36 18.05
CA GLU A 39 -0.81 -9.18 16.89
C GLU A 39 -1.58 -8.39 15.82
N VAL A 40 -2.50 -7.52 16.26
CA VAL A 40 -3.26 -6.64 15.36
C VAL A 40 -2.34 -5.63 14.68
N LEU A 41 -1.48 -4.96 15.46
CA LEU A 41 -0.53 -3.98 14.94
C LEU A 41 0.49 -4.63 13.98
N PHE A 42 0.96 -5.84 14.30
CA PHE A 42 1.85 -6.60 13.43
C PHE A 42 1.17 -7.04 12.14
N THR A 43 -0.14 -7.32 12.19
CA THR A 43 -0.94 -7.57 10.99
C THR A 43 -1.02 -6.34 10.10
N LEU A 44 -1.27 -5.16 10.69
CA LEU A 44 -1.28 -3.89 9.97
C LEU A 44 0.08 -3.57 9.33
N LEU A 45 1.18 -3.83 10.05
CA LEU A 45 2.53 -3.66 9.53
C LEU A 45 2.80 -4.56 8.30
N LYS A 46 2.37 -5.83 8.34
CA LYS A 46 2.51 -6.76 7.20
C LYS A 46 1.76 -6.28 5.96
N GLU A 47 0.56 -5.71 6.14
CA GLU A 47 -0.22 -5.15 5.04
C GLU A 47 0.52 -3.98 4.38
N LYS A 48 1.05 -3.05 5.17
CA LYS A 48 1.82 -1.90 4.64
C LYS A 48 3.10 -2.33 3.92
N LEU A 49 3.85 -3.28 4.47
CA LEU A 49 5.02 -3.84 3.80
C LEU A 49 4.67 -4.55 2.49
N THR A 50 3.50 -5.19 2.44
CA THR A 50 2.99 -5.83 1.20
C THR A 50 2.71 -4.78 0.14
N ILE A 51 2.10 -3.65 0.50
CA ILE A 51 1.85 -2.53 -0.40
C ILE A 51 3.18 -1.96 -0.91
N LEU A 52 4.15 -1.68 -0.02
CA LEU A 52 5.48 -1.17 -0.42
C LEU A 52 6.19 -2.12 -1.39
N ARG A 53 6.16 -3.42 -1.12
CA ARG A 53 6.73 -4.43 -2.00
C ARG A 53 6.05 -4.42 -3.37
N ASP A 54 4.73 -4.31 -3.40
CA ASP A 54 3.96 -4.28 -4.63
C ASP A 54 4.24 -2.98 -5.42
N CYS A 55 4.39 -1.83 -4.75
CA CYS A 55 4.82 -0.59 -5.36
C CYS A 55 6.19 -0.75 -6.02
N TYR A 56 7.18 -1.26 -5.29
CA TYR A 56 8.52 -1.52 -5.79
C TYR A 56 8.51 -2.47 -6.98
N GLN A 57 7.72 -3.56 -6.94
CA GLN A 57 7.63 -4.53 -8.04
C GLN A 57 7.10 -3.92 -9.34
N VAL A 58 6.22 -2.92 -9.27
CA VAL A 58 5.78 -2.19 -10.45
C VAL A 58 6.85 -1.21 -10.93
N GLU A 59 7.52 -0.47 -10.03
CA GLU A 59 8.60 0.45 -10.41
C GLU A 59 9.73 -0.26 -11.16
N ILE A 60 10.12 -1.46 -10.73
CA ILE A 60 11.17 -2.25 -11.39
C ILE A 60 10.65 -3.11 -12.55
N GLY A 61 9.40 -2.91 -12.99
CA GLY A 61 8.80 -3.58 -14.15
C GLY A 61 8.62 -5.09 -13.99
N LYS A 62 8.60 -5.62 -12.76
CA LYS A 62 8.44 -7.07 -12.47
C LYS A 62 6.98 -7.50 -12.31
N LYS A 63 6.03 -6.58 -12.32
CA LYS A 63 4.60 -6.85 -12.20
C LYS A 63 3.84 -5.98 -13.21
N GLU A 64 3.29 -6.60 -14.24
CA GLU A 64 2.24 -5.99 -15.06
C GLU A 64 0.92 -6.12 -14.30
N PHE A 65 0.25 -5.00 -14.02
CA PHE A 65 -1.12 -5.04 -13.54
C PHE A 65 -2.03 -5.43 -14.70
N ILE A 66 -2.58 -6.65 -14.66
CA ILE A 66 -3.57 -7.10 -15.64
C ILE A 66 -4.86 -6.27 -15.43
N MET A 67 -5.09 -5.34 -16.34
CA MET A 67 -6.31 -4.55 -16.49
C MET A 67 -7.45 -5.50 -16.87
N VAL A 68 -8.32 -5.85 -15.92
CA VAL A 68 -9.54 -6.59 -16.25
C VAL A 68 -10.58 -5.59 -16.74
N SER A 69 -10.55 -5.31 -18.04
CA SER A 69 -11.65 -4.69 -18.75
C SER A 69 -12.83 -5.64 -18.67
N SER A 70 -13.78 -5.40 -17.76
CA SER A 70 -15.10 -6.02 -17.89
C SER A 70 -15.91 -5.17 -18.87
N PRO A 71 -16.32 -5.71 -20.03
CA PRO A 71 -17.31 -5.06 -20.85
C PRO A 71 -18.66 -5.31 -20.20
N ILE A 72 -19.21 -4.32 -19.50
CA ILE A 72 -20.62 -4.38 -19.12
C ILE A 72 -21.38 -3.58 -20.17
N ASN A 73 -22.02 -4.36 -21.04
CA ASN A 73 -23.06 -4.03 -22.00
C ASN A 73 -24.10 -3.05 -21.44
#